data_AF-A0A851II19-F1
#
_entry.id   AF-A0A851II19-F1
#
_cell.length_a   1.000
_cell.length_b   1.000
_cell.length_c   1.000
_cell.angle_alpha   90.00
_cell.angle_beta   90.00
_cell.angle_gamma   90.00
#
_symmetry.space_group_name_H-M   'P 1'
#
loop_
_entity.id
_entity.type
_entity.pdbx_description
1 polymer ?
#
loop_
_entity_poly.entity_id
_entity_poly.type
_entity_poly.pdbx_seq_one_letter_code
_entity_poly.pdbx_strand_id
1 'polypeptide(L)'
;MRVNSTVKMDWGRIRELTGAAVAALEHTGEVLHDEVANSQKVPMETGALNGEQFFVDTSASETGTVTLVHDTPYARRLYYHPEYHFNKEFHADAQGEWYKDWLPGGSKADFAQKTFKKSYKQNGGL
;
A
#
# COMPACT_ATOMS: atom_id res chain seq x y z
N MET A 1 16.26 -47.38 7.18
CA MET A 1 14.96 -47.10 7.84
C MET A 1 14.18 -46.19 6.91
N ARG A 2 12.98 -46.58 6.44
CA ARG A 2 12.19 -45.81 5.46
C ARG A 2 10.94 -45.32 6.18
N VAL A 3 10.80 -44.00 6.33
CA VAL A 3 9.68 -43.38 7.04
C VAL A 3 8.76 -42.78 5.99
N ASN A 4 7.49 -43.15 6.02
CA ASN A 4 6.46 -42.59 5.15
C ASN A 4 5.58 -41.66 5.99
N SER A 5 5.40 -40.42 5.55
CA SER A 5 4.44 -39.47 6.13
C SER A 5 3.32 -39.24 5.12
N THR A 6 2.07 -39.36 5.57
CA THR A 6 0.88 -39.08 4.77
C THR A 6 0.25 -37.79 5.27
N VAL A 7 0.34 -36.72 4.47
CA VAL A 7 -0.28 -35.43 4.78
C VAL A 7 -1.65 -35.35 4.12
N LYS A 8 -2.69 -35.03 4.90
CA LYS A 8 -4.03 -34.72 4.38
C LYS A 8 -4.20 -33.21 4.38
N MET A 9 -4.35 -32.64 3.19
CA MET A 9 -4.54 -31.20 2.99
C MET A 9 -6.04 -30.90 2.85
N ASP A 10 -6.51 -29.87 3.56
CA ASP A 10 -7.83 -29.30 3.35
C ASP A 10 -7.76 -28.25 2.23
N TRP A 11 -7.99 -28.70 0.99
CA TRP A 11 -7.95 -27.82 -0.18
C TRP A 11 -9.06 -26.77 -0.20
N GLY A 12 -10.18 -27.00 0.48
CA GLY A 12 -11.24 -26.00 0.61
C GLY A 12 -10.77 -24.85 1.48
N ARG A 13 -10.26 -25.18 2.67
CA ARG A 13 -9.72 -24.19 3.60
C ARG A 13 -8.53 -23.42 3.03
N ILE A 14 -7.65 -24.09 2.27
CA ILE A 14 -6.52 -23.43 1.61
C ILE A 14 -7.00 -22.36 0.62
N ARG A 15 -8.02 -22.67 -0.19
CA ARG A 15 -8.57 -21.70 -1.16
C ARG A 15 -9.20 -20.49 -0.47
N GLU A 16 -9.93 -20.71 0.62
CA GLU A 16 -10.49 -19.61 1.43
C GLU A 16 -9.38 -18.71 1.98
N LEU A 17 -8.31 -19.29 2.53
CA LEU A 17 -7.18 -18.54 3.04
C LEU A 17 -6.44 -17.79 1.93
N THR A 18 -6.30 -18.38 0.74
CA THR A 18 -5.75 -17.67 -0.43
C THR A 18 -6.62 -16.46 -0.81
N GLY A 19 -7.94 -16.63 -0.89
CA GLY A 19 -8.85 -15.51 -1.18
C GLY A 19 -8.83 -14.42 -0.09
N ALA A 20 -8.77 -14.82 1.18
CA ALA A 20 -8.63 -13.89 2.30
C ALA A 20 -7.32 -13.09 2.25
N ALA A 21 -6.23 -13.70 1.78
CA ALA A 21 -4.95 -13.02 1.59
C ALA A 21 -5.03 -11.96 0.49
N VAL A 22 -5.66 -12.26 -0.64
CA VAL A 22 -5.88 -11.30 -1.73
C VAL A 22 -6.71 -10.12 -1.24
N ALA A 23 -7.86 -10.39 -0.61
CA ALA A 23 -8.73 -9.33 -0.06
C ALA A 23 -8.02 -8.48 1.01
N ALA A 24 -7.19 -9.09 1.85
CA ALA A 24 -6.39 -8.37 2.84
C ALA A 24 -5.32 -7.48 2.19
N LEU A 25 -4.74 -7.92 1.07
CA LEU A 25 -3.76 -7.15 0.32
C LEU A 25 -4.38 -5.92 -0.34
N GLU A 26 -5.52 -6.10 -1.02
CA GLU A 26 -6.27 -5.00 -1.65
C GLU A 26 -6.69 -3.96 -0.61
N HIS A 27 -7.27 -4.40 0.51
CA HIS A 27 -7.63 -3.51 1.61
C HIS A 27 -6.42 -2.78 2.20
N THR A 28 -5.26 -3.43 2.27
CA THR A 28 -4.02 -2.76 2.71
C THR A 28 -3.60 -1.65 1.76
N GLY A 29 -3.77 -1.85 0.45
CA GLY A 29 -3.56 -0.82 -0.56
C GLY A 29 -4.46 0.39 -0.35
N GLU A 30 -5.76 0.18 -0.17
CA GLU A 30 -6.75 1.24 0.08
C GLU A 30 -6.45 2.03 1.36
N VAL A 31 -6.14 1.33 2.45
CA VAL A 31 -5.79 1.97 3.72
C VAL A 31 -4.49 2.78 3.60
N LEU A 32 -3.51 2.31 2.82
CA LEU A 32 -2.29 3.05 2.55
C LEU A 32 -2.54 4.27 1.67
N HIS A 33 -3.42 4.15 0.67
CA HIS A 33 -3.86 5.27 -0.16
C HIS A 33 -4.44 6.39 0.71
N ASP A 34 -5.42 6.07 1.57
CA ASP A 34 -6.05 7.06 2.43
C ASP A 34 -5.07 7.68 3.43
N GLU A 35 -4.20 6.87 4.00
CA GLU A 35 -3.15 7.32 4.94
C GLU A 35 -2.19 8.32 4.27
N VAL A 36 -1.78 8.06 3.03
CA VAL A 36 -0.91 8.95 2.26
C VAL A 36 -1.66 10.22 1.83
N ALA A 37 -2.90 10.10 1.35
CA ALA A 37 -3.72 11.23 0.95
C ALA A 37 -3.93 12.23 2.09
N ASN A 38 -4.11 11.72 3.32
CA ASN A 38 -4.32 12.51 4.53
C ASN A 38 -3.04 12.98 5.22
N SER A 39 -1.86 12.54 4.76
CA SER A 39 -0.58 12.85 5.40
C SER A 39 -0.13 14.30 5.28
N GLN A 40 -0.76 15.08 4.40
CA GLN A 40 -0.35 16.44 4.02
C GLN A 40 1.09 16.55 3.47
N LYS A 41 1.68 15.44 3.02
CA LYS A 41 3.06 15.41 2.48
C LYS A 41 3.14 15.50 0.96
N VAL A 42 2.10 15.05 0.26
CA VAL A 42 2.02 15.08 -1.20
C VAL A 42 1.89 16.54 -1.66
N PRO A 43 2.73 17.06 -2.56
CA PRO A 43 2.58 18.43 -3.04
C PRO A 43 1.22 18.66 -3.72
N MET A 44 0.59 19.81 -3.45
CA MET A 44 -0.74 20.13 -3.97
C MET A 44 -0.83 21.58 -4.43
N GLU A 45 -1.42 21.77 -5.62
CA GLU A 45 -1.81 23.08 -6.15
C GLU A 45 -3.25 23.00 -6.69
N THR A 46 -3.49 22.20 -7.74
CA THR A 46 -4.82 21.98 -8.34
C THR A 46 -5.56 20.76 -7.80
N GLY A 47 -4.90 19.91 -7.02
CA GLY A 47 -5.46 18.69 -6.42
C GLY A 47 -5.30 17.41 -7.25
N ALA A 48 -4.90 17.49 -8.53
CA ALA A 48 -4.83 16.31 -9.40
C ALA A 48 -3.91 15.19 -8.87
N LEU A 49 -2.75 15.55 -8.31
CA LEU A 49 -1.76 14.60 -7.78
C LEU A 49 -2.26 13.80 -6.57
N ASN A 50 -3.21 14.35 -5.81
CA ASN A 50 -3.81 13.71 -4.62
C ASN A 50 -5.28 13.31 -4.85
N GLY A 51 -5.76 13.44 -6.10
CA GLY A 51 -7.15 13.22 -6.48
C GLY A 51 -7.25 12.13 -7.53
N GLU A 52 -7.82 12.43 -8.70
CA GLU A 52 -8.09 11.44 -9.75
C GLU A 52 -6.85 10.70 -10.27
N GLN A 53 -5.65 11.27 -10.08
CA GLN A 53 -4.40 10.67 -10.53
C GLN A 53 -3.70 9.90 -9.42
N PHE A 54 -4.35 9.69 -8.27
CA PHE A 54 -3.86 8.89 -7.15
C PHE A 54 -4.83 7.74 -6.88
N PHE A 55 -4.39 6.51 -7.11
CA PHE A 55 -5.25 5.34 -6.97
C PHE A 55 -4.47 4.06 -6.66
N VAL A 56 -5.18 3.04 -6.21
CA VAL A 56 -4.67 1.69 -5.99
C VAL A 56 -4.96 0.83 -7.22
N ASP A 57 -3.92 0.23 -7.79
CA ASP A 57 -4.02 -0.78 -8.84
C ASP A 57 -3.95 -2.18 -8.21
N THR A 58 -5.08 -2.88 -8.29
CA THR A 58 -5.27 -4.25 -7.79
C THR A 58 -5.22 -5.31 -8.89
N SER A 59 -4.89 -4.94 -10.14
CA SER A 59 -4.89 -5.88 -11.28
C SER A 59 -3.95 -7.08 -11.10
N ALA A 60 -2.95 -6.97 -10.23
CA ALA A 60 -1.99 -8.02 -9.90
C ALA A 60 -2.21 -8.65 -8.52
N SER A 61 -3.33 -8.36 -7.84
CA SER A 61 -3.60 -8.79 -6.45
C SER A 61 -3.63 -10.31 -6.31
N GLU A 62 -4.14 -11.02 -7.32
CA GLU A 62 -4.15 -12.49 -7.39
C GLU A 62 -2.74 -13.10 -7.36
N THR A 63 -1.75 -12.36 -7.85
CA THR A 63 -0.33 -12.75 -7.82
C THR A 63 0.42 -12.24 -6.60
N GLY A 64 -0.28 -11.57 -5.67
CA GLY A 64 0.28 -11.05 -4.44
C GLY A 64 0.88 -9.64 -4.56
N THR A 65 0.51 -8.87 -5.59
CA THR A 65 1.01 -7.49 -5.78
C THR A 65 -0.15 -6.51 -5.87
N VAL A 66 -0.06 -5.42 -5.11
CA VAL A 66 -0.94 -4.24 -5.23
C VAL A 66 -0.05 -3.02 -5.34
N THR A 67 -0.37 -2.13 -6.28
CA THR A 67 0.46 -0.97 -6.58
C THR A 67 -0.29 0.30 -6.24
N LEU A 68 0.38 1.22 -5.53
CA LEU A 68 -0.14 2.56 -5.30
C LEU A 68 0.45 3.50 -6.36
N VAL A 69 -0.41 4.18 -7.12
CA VAL A 69 -0.03 4.85 -8.37
C VAL A 69 -0.31 6.35 -8.29
N HIS A 70 0.67 7.16 -8.69
CA HIS A 70 0.47 8.56 -9.08
C HIS A 70 0.63 8.69 -10.62
N ASP A 71 -0.48 8.76 -11.37
CA ASP A 71 -0.49 8.72 -12.84
C ASP A 71 -0.29 10.10 -13.49
N THR A 72 0.65 10.89 -12.96
CA THR A 72 1.00 12.18 -13.59
C THR A 72 2.45 12.19 -14.05
N PRO A 73 2.74 12.70 -15.27
CA PRO A 73 4.12 12.78 -15.78
C PRO A 73 5.07 13.59 -14.88
N TYR A 74 4.53 14.50 -14.05
CA TYR A 74 5.30 15.33 -13.14
C TYR A 74 5.50 14.73 -11.75
N ALA A 75 4.72 13.71 -11.34
CA ALA A 75 4.85 13.08 -10.01
C ALA A 75 6.30 12.65 -9.73
N ARG A 76 6.93 11.96 -10.70
CA ARG A 76 8.33 11.54 -10.59
C ARG A 76 9.30 12.70 -10.40
N ARG A 77 9.08 13.82 -11.10
CA ARG A 77 9.92 15.02 -10.98
C ARG A 77 9.75 15.68 -9.62
N LEU A 78 8.57 15.69 -9.03
CA LEU A 78 8.37 16.23 -7.69
C LEU A 78 8.92 15.29 -6.61
N TYR A 79 8.75 13.99 -6.81
CA TYR A 79 9.13 12.97 -5.82
C TYR A 79 10.64 12.90 -5.61
N TYR A 80 11.44 12.87 -6.67
CA TYR A 80 12.90 12.71 -6.56
C TYR A 80 13.69 14.03 -6.44
N HIS A 81 13.01 15.15 -6.23
CA HIS A 81 13.63 16.46 -6.07
C HIS A 81 13.22 17.13 -4.74
N PRO A 82 13.67 16.59 -3.59
CA PRO A 82 13.35 17.13 -2.27
C PRO A 82 13.92 18.54 -2.02
N GLU A 83 14.84 19.01 -2.86
CA GLU A 83 15.42 20.36 -2.80
C GLU A 83 14.44 21.47 -3.23
N TYR A 84 13.31 21.12 -3.84
CA TYR A 84 12.32 22.11 -4.29
C TYR A 84 11.62 22.81 -3.13
N HIS A 85 11.25 24.08 -3.36
CA HIS A 85 10.42 24.84 -2.45
C HIS A 85 8.94 24.58 -2.77
N PHE A 86 8.37 23.55 -2.15
CA PHE A 86 6.97 23.18 -2.34
C PHE A 86 6.03 24.22 -1.73
N ASN A 87 4.89 24.47 -2.41
CA ASN A 87 3.81 25.28 -1.84
C ASN A 87 3.19 24.53 -0.63
N LYS A 88 3.02 25.25 0.47
CA LYS A 88 2.51 24.74 1.76
C LYS A 88 1.14 25.29 2.15
N GLU A 89 0.48 26.01 1.25
CA GLU A 89 -0.84 26.60 1.50
C GLU A 89 -1.90 25.53 1.81
N PHE A 90 -1.91 24.43 1.04
CA PHE A 90 -2.86 23.34 1.24
C PHE A 90 -2.31 22.25 2.16
N HIS A 91 -1.03 21.92 1.98
CA HIS A 91 -0.36 20.80 2.64
C HIS A 91 0.89 21.32 3.36
N ALA A 92 0.80 21.52 4.68
CA ALA A 92 1.85 22.18 5.47
C ALA A 92 3.21 21.44 5.43
N ASP A 93 3.15 20.12 5.25
CA ASP A 93 4.30 19.22 5.22
C ASP A 93 4.64 18.75 3.80
N ALA A 94 4.19 19.49 2.77
CA ALA A 94 4.50 19.20 1.37
C ALA A 94 6.02 19.10 1.15
N GLN A 95 6.46 17.98 0.59
CA GLN A 95 7.88 17.66 0.38
C GLN A 95 8.06 16.66 -0.76
N GLY A 96 9.28 16.56 -1.29
CA GLY A 96 9.70 15.43 -2.11
C GLY A 96 9.83 14.17 -1.26
N GLU A 97 10.03 13.02 -1.89
CA GLU A 97 10.11 11.71 -1.22
C GLU A 97 8.95 11.47 -0.24
N TRP A 98 7.73 11.89 -0.58
CA TRP A 98 6.61 11.89 0.36
C TRP A 98 6.24 10.51 0.91
N TYR A 99 6.73 9.40 0.34
CA TYR A 99 6.55 8.05 0.88
C TYR A 99 7.60 7.62 1.91
N LYS A 100 8.59 8.45 2.21
CA LYS A 100 9.74 8.11 3.06
C LYS A 100 9.37 7.50 4.40
N ASP A 101 8.26 7.93 5.02
CA ASP A 101 7.78 7.36 6.27
C ASP A 101 7.37 5.89 6.16
N TRP A 102 6.82 5.46 5.01
CA TRP A 102 6.31 4.11 4.78
C TRP A 102 7.36 3.18 4.14
N LEU A 103 8.49 3.75 3.68
CA LEU A 103 9.62 2.99 3.15
C LEU A 103 10.55 2.46 4.26
N PRO A 104 11.44 1.49 3.97
CA PRO A 104 12.38 0.98 4.96
C PRO A 104 13.19 2.08 5.64
N GLY A 105 13.17 2.09 6.99
CA GLY A 105 13.82 3.13 7.80
C GLY A 105 12.92 4.33 8.14
N GLY A 106 11.72 4.40 7.58
CA GLY A 106 10.70 5.40 7.92
C GLY A 106 9.96 5.09 9.23
N SER A 107 9.28 6.10 9.78
CA SER A 107 8.51 6.02 11.03
C SER A 107 7.29 5.09 10.95
N LYS A 108 6.80 4.83 9.74
CA LYS A 108 5.63 4.00 9.40
C LYS A 108 6.02 2.79 8.52
N ALA A 109 7.29 2.38 8.52
CA ALA A 109 7.78 1.28 7.69
C ALA A 109 7.05 -0.06 7.91
N ASP A 110 6.47 -0.26 9.11
CA ASP A 110 5.72 -1.47 9.45
C ASP A 110 4.20 -1.36 9.21
N PHE A 111 3.72 -0.21 8.70
CA PHE A 111 2.30 0.07 8.49
C PHE A 111 1.64 -0.98 7.59
N ALA A 112 2.18 -1.21 6.39
CA ALA A 112 1.60 -2.14 5.42
C ALA A 112 1.55 -3.56 6.00
N GLN A 113 2.60 -4.01 6.68
CA GLN A 113 2.66 -5.34 7.28
C GLN A 113 1.64 -5.49 8.43
N LYS A 114 1.51 -4.47 9.28
CA LYS A 114 0.53 -4.45 10.38
C LYS A 114 -0.91 -4.47 9.86
N THR A 115 -1.21 -3.63 8.88
CA THR A 115 -2.53 -3.55 8.25
C THR A 115 -2.89 -4.87 7.58
N PHE A 116 -1.99 -5.42 6.76
CA PHE A 116 -2.19 -6.73 6.14
C PHE A 116 -2.45 -7.82 7.17
N LYS A 117 -1.64 -7.92 8.22
CA LYS A 117 -1.80 -8.93 9.28
C LYS A 117 -3.14 -8.80 9.99
N LYS A 118 -3.60 -7.57 10.23
CA LYS A 118 -4.91 -7.31 10.87
C LYS A 118 -6.04 -7.77 9.95
N SER A 119 -6.03 -7.34 8.70
CA SER A 119 -7.08 -7.66 7.72
C SER A 119 -7.10 -9.15 7.39
N TYR A 120 -5.94 -9.79 7.25
CA TYR A 120 -5.85 -11.22 6.99
C TYR A 120 -6.41 -12.06 8.12
N LYS A 121 -6.19 -11.67 9.38
CA LYS A 121 -6.81 -12.34 10.53
C LYS A 121 -8.33 -12.23 10.51
N GLN A 122 -8.84 -11.04 10.21
CA GLN A 122 -10.28 -10.78 10.14
C GLN A 122 -10.93 -11.57 8.99
N ASN A 123 -10.36 -11.48 7.78
CA ASN A 123 -10.90 -12.13 6.58
C ASN A 123 -10.72 -13.65 6.60
N GLY A 124 -9.61 -14.12 7.18
CA GLY A 124 -9.29 -15.53 7.28
C GLY A 124 -9.96 -16.25 8.44
N GLY A 125 -10.54 -15.53 9.42
CA GLY A 125 -11.08 -16.13 10.65
C GLY A 125 -9.98 -16.78 11.50
N LEU A 126 -8.84 -16.10 11.67
CA LEU A 126 -7.63 -16.57 12.36
C LEU A 126 -7.39 -15.86 13.69
#